data_AF-A0A2V9MJY3-F1
#
_entry.id   AF-A0A2V9MJY3-F1
#
_cell.length_a   1.000
_cell.length_b   1.000
_cell.length_c   1.000
_cell.angle_alpha   90.00
_cell.angle_beta   90.00
_cell.angle_gamma   90.00
#
_symmetry.space_group_name_H-M   'P 1'
#
loop_
_entity.id
_entity.type
_entity.pdbx_description
1 polymer ?
#
loop_
_entity_poly.entity_id
_entity_poly.type
_entity_poly.pdbx_seq_one_letter_code
_entity_poly.pdbx_strand_id
1 'polypeptide(L)'
;MPEPLGFCAEEKLLLMRAARGAPLKALLLREPIEQVLPGVRAAARWLARLHASTPAGLPREPPCNRVKVFDLADRLGKAAANHPEDLGLLLDRLQRLRTLAPAGREALVPTHGQYTPANVFIDGPDVVVIDVDRISLSDPAKDVAMFLFRAAALRAKEAGLPGEAERLVREFLDAYREQAALPIENLP
;
A
#
# COMPACT_ATOMS: atom_id res chain seq x y z
N MET A 1 6.24 8.63 -11.77
CA MET A 1 7.53 7.95 -11.51
C MET A 1 8.64 8.90 -11.96
N PRO A 2 9.83 8.85 -11.34
CA PRO A 2 11.00 9.60 -11.81
C PRO A 2 11.32 9.34 -13.27
N GLU A 3 11.78 10.37 -13.97
CA GLU A 3 12.23 10.26 -15.37
C GLU A 3 13.57 9.48 -15.40
N PRO A 4 13.69 8.38 -16.17
CA PRO A 4 14.96 7.72 -16.39
C PRO A 4 15.86 8.58 -17.29
N LEU A 5 17.07 8.87 -16.82
CA LEU A 5 18.06 9.70 -17.52
C LEU A 5 19.13 8.86 -18.23
N GLY A 6 19.38 7.64 -17.75
CA GLY A 6 20.34 6.72 -18.36
C GLY A 6 20.43 5.39 -17.63
N PHE A 7 20.89 4.35 -18.32
CA PHE A 7 21.12 3.03 -17.76
C PHE A 7 22.53 2.54 -18.14
N CYS A 8 23.30 2.12 -17.14
CA CYS A 8 24.61 1.47 -17.32
C CYS A 8 24.46 -0.02 -16.99
N ALA A 9 24.52 -0.87 -18.01
CA ALA A 9 24.31 -2.31 -17.86
C ALA A 9 25.45 -2.99 -17.08
N GLU A 10 26.69 -2.57 -17.31
CA GLU A 10 27.90 -3.11 -16.68
C GLU A 10 27.84 -2.97 -15.15
N GLU A 11 27.39 -1.81 -14.68
CA GLU A 11 27.27 -1.48 -13.25
C GLU A 11 25.87 -1.78 -12.67
N LYS A 12 24.94 -2.28 -13.49
CA LYS A 12 23.52 -2.46 -13.13
C LYS A 12 22.90 -1.21 -12.51
N LEU A 13 23.25 -0.04 -13.06
CA LEU A 13 22.89 1.27 -12.51
C LEU A 13 21.85 1.96 -13.39
N LEU A 14 20.75 2.42 -12.79
CA LEU A 14 19.74 3.26 -13.41
C LEU A 14 19.81 4.67 -12.82
N LEU A 15 20.15 5.66 -13.65
CA LEU A 15 20.11 7.06 -13.28
C LEU A 15 18.71 7.62 -13.57
N MET A 16 18.12 8.29 -12.58
CA MET A 16 16.80 8.91 -12.70
C MET A 16 16.84 10.34 -12.17
N ARG A 17 15.93 11.19 -12.67
CA ARG A 17 15.71 12.52 -12.10
C ARG A 17 15.25 12.40 -10.65
N ALA A 18 15.75 13.24 -9.77
CA ALA A 18 15.31 13.25 -8.38
C ALA A 18 13.78 13.48 -8.29
N ALA A 19 13.11 12.70 -7.43
CA ALA A 19 11.69 12.91 -7.15
C ALA A 19 11.50 14.29 -6.53
N ARG A 20 10.59 15.08 -7.11
CA ARG A 20 10.27 16.43 -6.62
C ARG A 20 9.24 16.34 -5.50
N GLY A 21 9.15 17.42 -4.72
CA GLY A 21 8.19 17.53 -3.63
C GLY A 21 8.63 16.87 -2.32
N ALA A 22 7.68 16.74 -1.40
CA ALA A 22 7.91 16.20 -0.07
C ALA A 22 7.40 14.75 0.05
N PRO A 23 8.11 13.85 0.76
CA PRO A 23 7.59 12.52 1.04
C PRO A 23 6.27 12.59 1.81
N LEU A 24 5.25 11.87 1.36
CA LEU A 24 3.93 11.86 1.98
C LEU A 24 4.01 11.38 3.44
N LYS A 25 4.94 10.47 3.76
CA LYS A 25 5.27 10.10 5.15
C LYS A 25 5.58 11.32 6.02
N ALA A 26 6.37 12.28 5.54
CA ALA A 26 6.73 13.46 6.32
C ALA A 26 5.52 14.38 6.51
N LEU A 27 4.71 14.55 5.46
CA LEU A 27 3.49 15.35 5.53
C LEU A 27 2.48 14.75 6.52
N LEU A 28 2.29 13.42 6.48
CA LEU A 28 1.45 12.68 7.42
C LEU A 28 1.90 12.79 8.88
N LEU A 29 3.14 13.16 9.16
CA LEU A 29 3.63 13.35 10.53
C LEU A 29 3.53 14.80 11.00
N ARG A 30 3.62 15.77 10.09
CA ARG A 30 3.88 17.17 10.44
C ARG A 30 2.73 18.12 10.13
N GLU A 31 1.93 17.79 9.12
CA GLU A 31 0.93 18.71 8.58
C GLU A 31 -0.48 18.35 9.08
N PRO A 32 -1.37 19.35 9.25
CA PRO A 32 -2.78 19.12 9.57
C PRO A 32 -3.46 18.20 8.56
N ILE A 33 -4.44 17.41 9.01
CA ILE A 33 -5.10 16.40 8.15
C ILE A 33 -5.62 16.99 6.84
N GLU A 34 -6.26 18.16 6.87
CA GLU A 34 -6.83 18.83 5.70
C GLU A 34 -5.81 19.14 4.61
N GLN A 35 -4.56 19.43 4.98
CA GLN A 35 -3.50 19.74 4.02
C GLN A 35 -2.92 18.47 3.38
N VAL A 36 -3.09 17.31 4.02
CA VAL A 36 -2.51 16.04 3.57
C VAL A 36 -3.49 15.21 2.75
N LEU A 37 -4.79 15.35 2.98
CA LEU A 37 -5.83 14.60 2.25
C LEU A 37 -5.72 14.73 0.72
N PRO A 38 -5.43 15.91 0.12
CA PRO A 38 -5.21 16.00 -1.33
C PRO A 38 -4.09 15.08 -1.83
N GLY A 39 -2.98 14.99 -1.10
CA GLY A 39 -1.85 14.11 -1.42
C GLY A 39 -2.20 12.62 -1.27
N VAL A 40 -2.98 12.27 -0.23
CA VAL A 40 -3.50 10.91 -0.04
C VAL A 40 -4.39 10.48 -1.21
N ARG A 41 -5.33 11.33 -1.63
CA ARG A 41 -6.19 11.05 -2.80
C ARG A 41 -5.37 10.96 -4.09
N ALA A 42 -4.35 11.79 -4.25
CA ALA A 42 -3.49 11.75 -5.42
C ALA A 42 -2.65 10.46 -5.46
N ALA A 43 -2.18 9.97 -4.31
CA ALA A 43 -1.52 8.67 -4.15
C ALA A 43 -2.47 7.50 -4.50
N ALA A 44 -3.73 7.56 -4.05
CA ALA A 44 -4.74 6.57 -4.38
C ALA A 44 -4.99 6.47 -5.89
N ARG A 45 -5.19 7.62 -6.54
CA ARG A 45 -5.36 7.72 -7.99
C ARG A 45 -4.13 7.23 -8.76
N TRP A 46 -2.92 7.54 -8.28
CA TRP A 46 -1.70 7.02 -8.90
C TRP A 46 -1.65 5.49 -8.86
N LEU A 47 -2.00 4.88 -7.72
CA LEU A 47 -2.01 3.43 -7.56
C LEU A 47 -3.07 2.78 -8.46
N ALA A 48 -4.27 3.36 -8.53
CA ALA A 48 -5.33 2.87 -9.42
C ALA A 48 -4.88 2.87 -10.89
N ARG A 49 -4.16 3.92 -11.33
CA ARG A 49 -3.57 3.96 -12.68
C ARG A 49 -2.51 2.88 -12.92
N LEU A 50 -1.67 2.58 -11.92
CA LEU A 50 -0.73 1.46 -12.02
C LEU A 50 -1.48 0.14 -12.17
N HIS A 51 -2.48 -0.11 -11.34
CA HIS A 51 -3.29 -1.33 -11.36
C HIS A 51 -4.09 -1.48 -12.67
N ALA A 52 -4.48 -0.38 -13.31
CA ALA A 52 -5.15 -0.40 -14.62
C ALA A 52 -4.18 -0.49 -15.81
N SER A 53 -2.87 -0.39 -15.59
CA SER A 53 -1.88 -0.43 -16.67
C SER A 53 -1.66 -1.84 -17.20
N THR A 54 -1.13 -1.95 -18.43
CA THR A 54 -0.86 -3.23 -19.10
C THR A 54 0.60 -3.36 -19.59
N PRO A 55 1.60 -3.12 -18.74
CA PRO A 55 3.01 -3.31 -19.11
C PRO A 55 3.29 -4.75 -19.51
N ALA A 56 3.99 -4.92 -20.63
CA ALA A 56 4.40 -6.23 -21.11
C ALA A 56 5.52 -6.83 -20.25
N GLY A 57 5.54 -8.16 -20.13
CA GLY A 57 6.68 -8.89 -19.55
C GLY A 57 6.82 -8.81 -18.03
N LEU A 58 5.81 -8.33 -17.29
CA LEU A 58 5.88 -8.35 -15.83
C LEU A 58 5.91 -9.77 -15.27
N PRO A 59 6.80 -10.05 -14.29
CA PRO A 59 6.78 -11.31 -13.59
C PRO A 59 5.48 -11.45 -12.81
N ARG A 60 4.94 -12.67 -12.72
CA ARG A 60 3.85 -12.98 -11.80
C ARG A 60 4.43 -13.29 -10.44
N GLU A 61 3.92 -12.63 -9.40
CA GLU A 61 4.30 -13.00 -8.04
C GLU A 61 3.83 -14.45 -7.81
N PRO A 62 4.71 -15.38 -7.41
CA PRO A 62 4.30 -16.74 -7.16
C PRO A 62 3.25 -16.74 -6.04
N PRO A 63 2.17 -17.53 -6.14
CA PRO A 63 1.17 -17.65 -5.10
C PRO A 63 1.77 -18.38 -3.89
N CYS A 64 2.59 -17.69 -3.11
CA CYS A 64 3.19 -18.17 -1.87
C CYS A 64 2.32 -17.79 -0.67
N ASN A 65 1.03 -18.13 -0.73
CA ASN A 65 0.08 -17.85 0.34
C ASN A 65 0.38 -18.64 1.62
N ARG A 66 0.96 -19.84 1.52
CA ARG A 66 1.17 -20.70 2.71
C ARG A 66 2.22 -20.16 3.68
N VAL A 67 3.41 -19.80 3.19
CA VAL A 67 4.50 -19.31 4.05
C VAL A 67 4.11 -17.98 4.71
N LYS A 68 3.50 -17.07 3.94
CA LYS A 68 3.01 -15.77 4.46
C LYS A 68 1.87 -15.92 5.47
N VAL A 69 0.99 -16.92 5.31
CA VAL A 69 -0.09 -17.21 6.28
C VAL A 69 0.48 -17.76 7.58
N PHE A 70 1.51 -18.63 7.53
CA PHE A 70 2.17 -19.09 8.76
C PHE A 70 2.92 -17.96 9.47
N ASP A 71 3.62 -17.10 8.73
CA ASP A 71 4.27 -15.91 9.29
C ASP A 71 3.25 -14.96 9.94
N LEU A 72 2.09 -14.77 9.30
CA LEU A 72 1.01 -13.95 9.84
C LEU A 72 0.40 -14.59 11.10
N ALA A 73 0.19 -15.92 11.09
CA ALA A 73 -0.30 -16.66 12.25
C ALA A 73 0.67 -16.58 13.44
N ASP A 74 1.97 -16.70 13.20
CA ASP A 74 3.02 -16.55 14.22
C ASP A 74 3.05 -15.13 14.80
N ARG A 75 2.94 -14.10 13.94
CA ARG A 75 2.84 -12.70 14.39
C ARG A 75 1.60 -12.44 15.22
N LEU A 76 0.44 -12.99 14.82
CA LEU A 76 -0.79 -12.88 15.59
C LEU A 76 -0.68 -13.61 16.94
N GLY A 77 -0.06 -14.78 16.98
CA GLY A 77 0.22 -15.50 18.22
C GLY A 77 1.12 -14.70 19.18
N LYS A 78 2.18 -14.08 18.65
CA LYS A 78 3.06 -13.18 19.42
C LYS A 78 2.34 -11.93 19.93
N ALA A 79 1.50 -11.31 19.09
CA ALA A 79 0.70 -10.16 19.49
C ALA A 79 -0.27 -10.54 20.63
N ALA A 80 -0.95 -11.68 20.51
CA ALA A 80 -1.87 -12.18 21.52
C ALA A 80 -1.18 -12.51 22.86
N ALA A 81 0.07 -12.97 22.82
CA ALA A 81 0.86 -13.19 24.03
C ALA A 81 1.26 -11.87 24.72
N ASN A 82 1.49 -10.81 23.95
CA ASN A 82 1.90 -9.50 24.48
C ASN A 82 0.72 -8.60 24.87
N HIS A 83 -0.47 -8.87 24.34
CA HIS A 83 -1.71 -8.12 24.58
C HIS A 83 -2.87 -9.06 24.97
N PRO A 84 -2.85 -9.62 26.20
CA PRO A 84 -3.87 -10.56 26.66
C PRO A 84 -5.30 -9.99 26.63
N GLU A 85 -5.42 -8.67 26.79
CA GLU A 85 -6.68 -7.91 26.69
C GLU A 85 -7.35 -8.05 25.32
N ASP A 86 -6.57 -8.23 24.25
CA ASP A 86 -7.05 -8.31 22.87
C ASP A 86 -7.13 -9.76 22.35
N LEU A 87 -6.87 -10.75 23.21
CA LEU A 87 -6.75 -12.16 22.83
C LEU A 87 -7.95 -12.67 22.02
N GLY A 88 -9.17 -12.34 22.45
CA GLY A 88 -10.40 -12.77 21.77
C GLY A 88 -10.50 -12.21 20.34
N LEU A 89 -10.17 -10.93 20.16
CA LEU A 89 -10.16 -10.28 18.86
C LEU A 89 -9.08 -10.87 17.94
N LEU A 90 -7.86 -11.06 18.46
CA LEU A 90 -6.73 -11.59 17.70
C LEU A 90 -6.96 -13.05 17.29
N LEU A 91 -7.57 -13.87 18.15
CA LEU A 91 -7.97 -15.23 17.84
C LEU A 91 -9.08 -15.29 16.78
N ASP A 92 -10.09 -14.41 16.85
CA ASP A 92 -11.13 -14.31 15.82
C ASP A 92 -10.52 -13.98 14.45
N ARG A 93 -9.58 -13.02 14.40
CA ARG A 93 -8.86 -12.68 13.16
C ARG A 93 -8.04 -13.84 12.63
N LEU A 94 -7.36 -14.58 13.51
CA LEU A 94 -6.62 -15.78 13.13
C LEU A 94 -7.54 -16.88 12.57
N GLN A 95 -8.71 -17.08 13.18
CA GLN A 95 -9.71 -18.03 12.69
C GLN A 95 -10.24 -17.63 11.31
N ARG A 96 -10.60 -16.36 11.11
CA ARG A 96 -11.03 -15.84 9.80
C ARG A 96 -9.96 -16.04 8.72
N LEU A 97 -8.69 -15.79 9.04
CA LEU A 97 -7.57 -16.04 8.12
C LEU A 97 -7.44 -17.51 7.74
N ARG A 98 -7.72 -18.43 8.65
CA ARG A 98 -7.70 -19.88 8.39
C ARG A 98 -8.88 -20.36 7.55
N THR A 99 -10.03 -19.70 7.66
CA THR A 99 -11.27 -20.08 6.97
C THR A 99 -11.51 -19.31 5.68
N LEU A 100 -10.71 -18.26 5.41
CA LEU A 100 -10.69 -17.59 4.10
C LEU A 100 -10.32 -18.63 3.04
N ALA A 101 -11.31 -18.98 2.21
CA ALA A 101 -11.05 -19.78 1.02
C ALA A 101 -9.99 -19.06 0.19
N PRO A 102 -9.08 -19.77 -0.50
CA PRO A 102 -8.29 -19.13 -1.55
C PRO A 102 -9.30 -18.49 -2.49
N ALA A 103 -9.30 -17.15 -2.54
CA ALA A 103 -10.14 -16.45 -3.50
C ALA A 103 -9.84 -17.05 -4.88
N GLY A 104 -10.91 -17.43 -5.60
CA GLY A 104 -10.76 -17.91 -6.97
C GLY A 104 -9.96 -16.89 -7.78
N ARG A 105 -9.15 -17.35 -8.74
CA ARG A 105 -8.23 -16.57 -9.60
C ARG A 105 -8.52 -15.06 -9.61
N GLU A 106 -8.02 -14.34 -8.60
CA GLU A 106 -8.14 -12.89 -8.56
C GLU A 106 -7.45 -12.34 -9.81
N ALA A 107 -8.05 -11.30 -10.40
CA ALA A 107 -7.45 -10.63 -11.53
C ALA A 107 -6.11 -10.02 -11.09
N LEU A 108 -5.00 -10.65 -11.48
CA LEU A 108 -3.67 -10.14 -11.18
C LEU A 108 -3.43 -8.88 -11.99
N VAL A 109 -3.07 -7.81 -11.30
CA VAL A 109 -2.76 -6.51 -11.91
C VAL A 109 -1.32 -6.12 -11.64
N PRO A 110 -0.73 -5.17 -12.38
CA PRO A 110 0.54 -4.59 -12.00
C PRO A 110 0.43 -3.97 -10.61
N THR A 111 1.23 -4.47 -9.68
CA THR A 111 1.37 -3.94 -8.32
C THR A 111 2.78 -3.40 -8.17
N HIS A 112 2.95 -2.34 -7.37
CA HIS A 112 4.24 -1.81 -6.94
C HIS A 112 4.99 -2.81 -6.04
N GLY A 113 4.27 -3.52 -5.18
CA GLY A 113 4.81 -4.57 -4.32
C GLY A 113 5.43 -4.09 -2.99
N GLN A 114 5.67 -2.78 -2.84
CA GLN A 114 6.11 -2.10 -1.60
C GLN A 114 5.50 -0.69 -1.51
N TYR A 115 4.22 -0.55 -1.85
CA TYR A 115 3.59 0.77 -1.85
C TYR A 115 3.39 1.31 -0.42
N THR A 116 4.17 2.33 -0.04
CA THR A 116 4.08 2.98 1.27
C THR A 116 4.13 4.50 1.13
N PRO A 117 3.62 5.28 2.11
CA PRO A 117 3.72 6.75 2.07
C PRO A 117 5.15 7.31 2.02
N ALA A 118 6.17 6.50 2.36
CA ALA A 118 7.57 6.92 2.24
C ALA A 118 8.05 6.97 0.78
N ASN A 119 7.41 6.18 -0.09
CA ASN A 119 7.79 6.05 -1.50
C ASN A 119 6.95 6.98 -2.40
N VAL A 120 6.05 7.76 -1.81
CA VAL A 120 5.16 8.69 -2.50
C VAL A 120 5.60 10.12 -2.17
N PHE A 121 5.87 10.90 -3.20
CA PHE A 121 6.27 12.30 -3.09
C PHE A 121 5.18 13.19 -3.68
N ILE A 122 4.84 14.25 -2.95
CA ILE A 122 3.80 15.21 -3.31
C ILE A 122 4.45 16.55 -3.65
N ASP A 123 4.22 17.03 -4.87
CA ASP A 123 4.67 18.33 -5.36
C ASP A 123 3.47 19.12 -5.90
N GLY A 124 2.79 19.84 -5.02
CA GLY A 124 1.50 20.46 -5.35
C GLY A 124 0.46 19.41 -5.79
N PRO A 125 -0.09 19.49 -7.02
CA PRO A 125 -1.03 18.49 -7.54
C PRO A 125 -0.34 17.21 -8.04
N ASP A 126 0.99 17.24 -8.23
CA ASP A 126 1.74 16.15 -8.85
C ASP A 126 2.17 15.11 -7.82
N VAL A 127 2.20 13.85 -8.28
CA VAL A 127 2.63 12.70 -7.49
C VAL A 127 3.74 11.96 -8.20
N VAL A 128 4.86 11.80 -7.50
CA VAL A 128 5.99 10.99 -7.94
C VAL A 128 6.15 9.80 -7.00
N VAL A 129 6.16 8.60 -7.56
CA VAL A 129 6.38 7.36 -6.80
C VAL A 129 7.70 6.73 -7.21
N ILE A 130 8.51 6.37 -6.22
CA ILE A 130 9.84 5.77 -6.34
C ILE A 130 9.82 4.27 -6.00
N ASP A 131 10.97 3.59 -6.05
CA ASP A 131 11.13 2.17 -5.67
C ASP A 131 10.22 1.20 -6.46
N VAL A 132 10.22 1.37 -7.78
CA VAL A 132 9.41 0.59 -8.74
C VAL A 132 10.09 -0.70 -9.22
N ASP A 133 11.20 -1.09 -8.60
CA ASP A 133 12.00 -2.27 -8.92
C ASP A 133 11.28 -3.59 -8.59
N ARG A 134 10.22 -3.53 -7.77
CA ARG A 134 9.43 -4.69 -7.33
C ARG A 134 8.10 -4.86 -8.06
N ILE A 135 7.90 -4.12 -9.17
CA ILE A 135 6.65 -4.24 -9.92
C ILE A 135 6.45 -5.67 -10.43
N SER A 136 5.26 -6.22 -10.16
CA SER A 136 4.89 -7.58 -10.56
C SER A 136 3.36 -7.71 -10.68
N LEU A 137 2.89 -8.74 -11.37
CA LEU A 137 1.47 -9.08 -11.41
C LEU A 137 1.08 -9.78 -10.10
N SER A 138 0.20 -9.16 -9.31
CA SER A 138 -0.25 -9.64 -7.99
C SER A 138 -1.67 -9.17 -7.67
N ASP A 139 -2.17 -9.55 -6.50
CA ASP A 139 -3.45 -9.05 -5.95
C ASP A 139 -3.33 -7.54 -5.63
N PRO A 140 -4.19 -6.68 -6.21
CA PRO A 140 -4.18 -5.24 -5.92
C PRO A 140 -4.37 -4.90 -4.44
N ALA A 141 -5.04 -5.75 -3.66
CA ALA A 141 -5.29 -5.52 -2.24
C ALA A 141 -3.98 -5.42 -1.45
N LYS A 142 -2.90 -6.05 -1.91
CA LYS A 142 -1.58 -6.00 -1.26
C LYS A 142 -1.04 -4.58 -1.13
N ASP A 143 -1.04 -3.80 -2.21
CA ASP A 143 -0.51 -2.44 -2.18
C ASP A 143 -1.44 -1.48 -1.43
N VAL A 144 -2.76 -1.65 -1.59
CA VAL A 144 -3.74 -0.84 -0.87
C VAL A 144 -3.63 -1.09 0.64
N ALA A 145 -3.61 -2.35 1.07
CA ALA A 145 -3.48 -2.70 2.48
C ALA A 145 -2.15 -2.22 3.06
N MET A 146 -1.04 -2.38 2.33
CA MET A 146 0.28 -1.88 2.76
C MET A 146 0.25 -0.37 2.97
N PHE A 147 -0.28 0.39 2.01
CA PHE A 147 -0.34 1.84 2.11
C PHE A 147 -1.21 2.29 3.27
N LEU A 148 -2.44 1.77 3.37
CA LEU A 148 -3.39 2.14 4.42
C LEU A 148 -2.86 1.81 5.81
N PHE A 149 -2.30 0.61 6.00
CA PHE A 149 -1.70 0.21 7.26
C PHE A 149 -0.60 1.18 7.69
N ARG A 150 0.31 1.55 6.78
CA ARG A 150 1.41 2.47 7.08
C ARG A 150 0.92 3.89 7.30
N ALA A 151 -0.02 4.39 6.51
CA ALA A 151 -0.53 5.75 6.61
C ALA A 151 -1.36 5.96 7.89
N ALA A 152 -2.26 5.02 8.19
CA ALA A 152 -3.07 5.04 9.41
C ALA A 152 -2.19 4.94 10.66
N ALA A 153 -1.18 4.06 10.67
CA ALA A 153 -0.25 3.95 11.79
C ALA A 153 0.58 5.24 12.01
N LEU A 154 1.04 5.88 10.94
CA LEU A 154 1.75 7.16 11.03
C LEU A 154 0.85 8.25 11.63
N ARG A 155 -0.42 8.31 11.20
CA ARG A 155 -1.38 9.30 11.71
C ARG A 155 -1.84 9.04 13.14
N ALA A 156 -2.13 7.78 13.48
CA ALA A 156 -2.54 7.41 14.83
C ALA A 156 -1.46 7.70 15.89
N LYS A 157 -0.17 7.58 15.51
CA LYS A 157 0.95 7.82 16.42
C LYS A 157 1.10 9.29 16.84
N GLU A 158 0.77 10.23 15.94
CA GLU A 158 0.95 11.68 16.21
C GLU A 158 -0.35 12.38 16.62
N ALA A 159 -1.49 11.99 16.06
CA ALA A 159 -2.70 12.79 16.21
C ALA A 159 -3.44 12.58 17.54
N GLY A 160 -3.23 11.45 18.25
CA GLY A 160 -4.06 11.09 19.41
C GLY A 160 -5.58 11.02 19.12
N LEU A 161 -5.97 11.11 17.84
CA LEU A 161 -7.34 11.25 17.36
C LEU A 161 -7.62 10.13 16.35
N PRO A 162 -8.21 9.01 16.79
CA PRO A 162 -8.57 7.86 15.93
C PRO A 162 -9.38 8.25 14.68
N GLY A 163 -10.22 9.28 14.79
CA GLY A 163 -11.06 9.76 13.69
C GLY A 163 -10.30 10.29 12.46
N GLU A 164 -9.07 10.79 12.63
CA GLU A 164 -8.26 11.25 11.49
C GLU A 164 -7.71 10.08 10.66
N ALA A 165 -7.29 9.01 11.32
CA ALA A 165 -6.82 7.80 10.64
C ALA A 165 -7.96 7.14 9.85
N GLU A 166 -9.15 7.06 10.43
CA GLU A 166 -10.34 6.55 9.71
C GLU A 166 -10.73 7.43 8.52
N ARG A 167 -10.69 8.76 8.69
CA ARG A 167 -10.97 9.69 7.57
C ARG A 167 -9.97 9.53 6.45
N LEU A 168 -8.67 9.40 6.78
CA LEU A 168 -7.63 9.13 5.79
C LEU A 168 -7.91 7.84 5.00
N VAL A 169 -8.30 6.77 5.71
CA VAL A 169 -8.62 5.48 5.08
C VAL A 169 -9.79 5.63 4.11
N ARG A 170 -10.89 6.29 4.54
CA ARG A 170 -12.05 6.54 3.68
C ARG A 170 -11.67 7.32 2.42
N GLU A 171 -10.98 8.45 2.58
CA GLU A 171 -10.57 9.34 1.48
C GLU A 171 -9.64 8.64 0.48
N PHE A 172 -8.75 7.77 0.95
CA PHE A 172 -7.91 6.97 0.06
C PHE A 172 -8.74 5.95 -0.72
N LEU A 173 -9.61 5.20 -0.04
CA LEU A 173 -10.42 4.15 -0.65
C LEU A 173 -11.40 4.72 -1.66
N ASP A 174 -12.05 5.84 -1.37
CA ASP A 174 -12.99 6.51 -2.27
C ASP A 174 -12.27 6.98 -3.54
N ALA A 175 -11.15 7.69 -3.40
CA ALA A 175 -10.35 8.15 -4.55
C ALA A 175 -9.73 7.00 -5.36
N TYR A 176 -9.42 5.87 -4.72
CA TYR A 176 -8.96 4.67 -5.41
C TYR A 176 -10.10 4.04 -6.22
N ARG A 177 -11.28 3.86 -5.61
CA ARG A 177 -12.47 3.26 -6.23
C ARG A 177 -13.00 4.06 -7.42
N GLU A 178 -12.93 5.39 -7.37
CA GLU A 178 -13.31 6.27 -8.47
C GLU A 178 -12.50 6.02 -9.76
N GLN A 179 -11.26 5.54 -9.65
CA GLN A 179 -10.38 5.26 -10.79
C GLN A 179 -10.15 3.76 -11.06
N ALA A 180 -10.50 2.89 -10.13
CA ALA A 180 -10.26 1.46 -10.27
C ALA A 180 -11.17 0.86 -11.35
N ALA A 181 -10.56 0.22 -12.35
CA ALA A 181 -11.30 -0.48 -13.41
C ALA A 181 -12.01 -1.74 -12.91
N LEU A 182 -11.58 -2.30 -11.77
CA LEU A 182 -12.14 -3.48 -11.13
C LEU A 182 -12.43 -3.18 -9.66
N PRO A 183 -13.62 -3.54 -9.13
CA PRO A 183 -13.87 -3.49 -7.70
C PRO A 183 -12.89 -4.44 -7.00
N ILE A 184 -12.18 -3.96 -5.99
CA ILE A 184 -11.43 -4.87 -5.12
C ILE A 184 -12.41 -5.41 -4.09
N GLU A 185 -12.93 -6.61 -4.35
CA GLU A 185 -13.90 -7.30 -3.48
C GLU A 185 -13.35 -7.57 -2.07
N ASN A 186 -12.03 -7.53 -1.91
CA ASN A 186 -11.33 -7.79 -0.65
C ASN A 186 -10.94 -6.54 0.15
N LEU A 187 -11.33 -5.32 -0.28
CA LEU A 187 -11.08 -4.13 0.53
C LEU A 187 -12.15 -3.96 1.60
N PRO A 188 -11.76 -3.60 2.85
CA PRO A 188 -12.70 -3.31 3.92
C PRO A 188 -13.61 -2.10 3.64
#